data_AF-A0A085TUG3-F1
#
_entry.id   AF-A0A085TUG3-F1
#
_cell.length_a   1.000
_cell.length_b   1.000
_cell.length_c   1.000
_cell.angle_alpha   90.00
_cell.angle_beta   90.00
_cell.angle_gamma   90.00
#
_symmetry.space_group_name_H-M   'P 1'
#
loop_
_entity.id
_entity.type
_entity.pdbx_description
1 polymer ?
#
loop_
_entity_poly.entity_id
_entity_poly.type
_entity_poly.pdbx_seq_one_letter_code
_entity_poly.pdbx_strand_id
1 'polypeptide(L)'
;MTKFLTLAAALLMTAGTAIAASDSAMSSGTVTKIDAKWNKITVDHGPLENLDMPAMKMVFVLADPAMLEGLSEGAQINFVADRVNGKLTITELVQ
;
A
#
# COMPACT_ATOMS: atom_id res chain seq x y z
N MET A 1 1.24 4.22 64.53
CA MET A 1 0.15 5.22 64.46
C MET A 1 0.38 6.05 63.22
N THR A 2 -0.62 6.11 62.31
CA THR A 2 -0.87 7.15 61.28
C THR A 2 0.26 7.45 60.26
N LYS A 3 0.11 7.35 58.93
CA LYS A 3 -1.04 7.57 58.04
C LYS A 3 -0.75 7.03 56.62
N PHE A 4 -1.85 6.74 55.93
CA PHE A 4 -2.03 6.31 54.54
C PHE A 4 -1.87 7.45 53.50
N LEU A 5 -1.91 7.04 52.21
CA LEU A 5 -2.19 7.78 50.95
C LEU A 5 -0.98 8.55 50.37
N THR A 6 -0.64 8.47 49.07
CA THR A 6 -1.53 8.42 47.89
C THR A 6 -0.84 7.78 46.67
N LEU A 7 -1.62 7.06 45.88
CA LEU A 7 -1.32 6.42 44.60
C LEU A 7 -1.28 7.46 43.46
N ALA A 8 -0.26 7.42 42.59
CA ALA A 8 -0.27 8.14 41.32
C ALA A 8 -0.11 7.12 40.18
N ALA A 9 -1.23 6.77 39.55
CA ALA A 9 -1.26 5.99 38.32
C ALA A 9 -1.05 6.96 37.14
N ALA A 10 0.06 6.80 36.41
CA ALA A 10 0.29 7.49 35.14
C ALA A 10 -0.16 6.59 33.99
N LEU A 11 -1.42 6.72 33.57
CA LEU A 11 -1.89 6.24 32.28
C LEU A 11 -1.59 7.33 31.24
N LEU A 12 -0.49 7.16 30.50
CA LEU A 12 -0.25 7.94 29.28
C LEU A 12 -0.73 7.11 28.10
N MET A 13 -1.95 7.44 27.66
CA MET A 13 -2.48 7.01 26.37
C MET A 13 -1.72 7.74 25.27
N THR A 14 -0.81 7.06 24.58
CA THR A 14 -0.28 7.54 23.30
C THR A 14 -1.16 6.99 22.18
N ALA A 15 -1.82 7.94 21.51
CA ALA A 15 -2.74 7.77 20.41
C ALA A 15 -2.23 6.81 19.33
N GLY A 16 -3.08 5.86 18.94
CA GLY A 16 -2.91 5.13 17.70
C GLY A 16 -2.96 6.10 16.54
N THR A 17 -1.89 6.18 15.76
CA THR A 17 -1.86 6.88 14.50
C THR A 17 -2.83 6.17 13.54
N ALA A 18 -4.02 6.73 13.37
CA ALA A 18 -4.89 6.38 12.27
C ALA A 18 -4.14 6.74 10.98
N ILE A 19 -3.72 5.73 10.23
CA ILE A 19 -3.20 5.89 8.89
C ILE A 19 -4.36 6.42 8.07
N ALA A 20 -4.24 7.67 7.59
CA ALA A 20 -5.18 8.23 6.64
C ALA A 20 -5.09 7.41 5.36
N ALA A 21 -6.04 6.49 5.14
CA ALA A 21 -6.24 5.86 3.85
C ALA A 21 -6.57 6.97 2.85
N SER A 22 -5.77 7.06 1.80
CA SER A 22 -6.00 8.04 0.74
C SER A 22 -7.14 7.51 -0.12
N ASP A 23 -8.20 8.28 -0.31
CA ASP A 23 -9.43 7.88 -1.04
C ASP A 23 -9.22 7.81 -2.57
N SER A 24 -8.01 7.42 -3.00
CA SER A 24 -7.66 7.29 -4.41
C SER A 24 -8.44 6.12 -5.02
N ALA A 25 -9.13 6.39 -6.12
CA ALA A 25 -9.88 5.36 -6.84
C ALA A 25 -8.94 4.21 -7.27
N MET A 26 -9.27 3.00 -6.83
CA MET A 26 -8.54 1.79 -7.20
C MET A 26 -8.73 1.47 -8.69
N SER A 27 -7.68 1.00 -9.34
CA SER A 27 -7.72 0.42 -10.68
C SER A 27 -7.56 -1.09 -10.63
N SER A 28 -8.16 -1.81 -11.58
CA SER A 28 -8.02 -3.26 -11.70
C SER A 28 -6.90 -3.62 -12.68
N GLY A 29 -6.25 -4.76 -12.49
CA GLY A 29 -5.25 -5.25 -13.44
C GLY A 29 -4.88 -6.71 -13.23
N THR A 30 -4.08 -7.25 -14.16
CA THR A 30 -3.51 -8.59 -14.07
C THR A 30 -2.00 -8.50 -13.93
N VAL A 31 -1.45 -9.17 -12.92
CA VAL A 31 0.00 -9.32 -12.76
C VAL A 31 0.52 -10.21 -13.86
N THR A 32 1.45 -9.71 -14.68
CA THR A 32 2.02 -10.44 -15.81
C THR A 32 3.47 -10.85 -15.59
N LYS A 33 4.15 -10.22 -14.64
CA LYS A 33 5.51 -10.59 -14.24
C LYS A 33 5.81 -10.14 -12.83
N ILE A 34 6.54 -10.95 -12.06
CA ILE A 34 7.06 -10.58 -10.74
C ILE A 34 8.60 -10.51 -10.78
N ASP A 35 9.16 -9.37 -10.34
CA ASP A 35 10.60 -9.19 -10.13
C ASP A 35 10.85 -8.89 -8.65
N ALA A 36 10.91 -9.96 -7.86
CA ALA A 36 11.11 -9.90 -6.41
C ALA A 36 12.46 -9.29 -6.02
N LYS A 37 13.49 -9.42 -6.88
CA LYS A 37 14.82 -8.84 -6.63
C LYS A 37 14.78 -7.32 -6.57
N TRP A 38 13.91 -6.70 -7.37
CA TRP A 38 13.82 -5.26 -7.50
C TRP A 38 12.56 -4.65 -6.90
N ASN A 39 11.76 -5.46 -6.21
CA ASN A 39 10.46 -5.07 -5.67
C ASN A 39 9.53 -4.43 -6.72
N LYS A 40 9.43 -5.09 -7.88
CA LYS A 40 8.65 -4.61 -9.01
C LYS A 40 7.73 -5.69 -9.55
N ILE A 41 6.60 -5.26 -10.09
CA ILE A 41 5.70 -6.12 -10.85
C ILE A 41 5.33 -5.46 -12.17
N THR A 42 5.09 -6.27 -13.20
CA THR A 42 4.49 -5.79 -14.44
C THR A 42 2.99 -6.09 -14.36
N VAL A 43 2.16 -5.07 -14.56
CA VAL A 43 0.70 -5.19 -14.53
C VAL A 43 0.13 -4.80 -15.89
N ASP A 44 -0.76 -5.63 -16.40
CA ASP A 44 -1.71 -5.27 -17.47
C ASP A 44 -2.90 -4.60 -16.80
N HIS A 45 -2.88 -3.26 -16.73
CA HIS A 45 -3.80 -2.49 -15.91
C HIS A 45 -4.91 -1.85 -16.74
N GLY A 46 -6.08 -1.68 -16.12
CA GLY A 46 -7.14 -0.80 -16.59
C GLY A 46 -6.74 0.67 -16.49
N PRO A 47 -7.63 1.62 -16.82
CA PRO A 47 -7.31 3.04 -16.72
C PRO A 47 -6.81 3.45 -15.32
N LEU A 48 -5.80 4.33 -15.28
CA LEU A 48 -5.34 4.99 -14.06
C LEU A 48 -5.74 6.46 -14.16
N GLU A 49 -6.95 6.77 -13.71
CA GLU A 49 -7.54 8.10 -13.88
C GLU A 49 -6.72 9.19 -13.18
N ASN A 50 -6.20 8.90 -11.99
CA ASN A 50 -5.37 9.83 -11.21
C ASN A 50 -4.02 10.16 -11.87
N LEU A 51 -3.60 9.37 -12.86
CA LEU A 51 -2.35 9.54 -13.60
C LEU A 51 -2.58 9.91 -15.08
N ASP A 52 -3.83 10.09 -15.50
CA ASP A 52 -4.24 10.31 -16.89
C ASP A 52 -3.69 9.23 -17.85
N MET A 53 -3.61 7.98 -17.39
CA MET A 53 -3.08 6.87 -18.19
C MET A 53 -4.19 5.92 -18.64
N PRO A 54 -4.29 5.61 -19.94
CA PRO A 54 -5.23 4.58 -20.42
C PRO A 54 -4.76 3.18 -19.99
N ALA A 55 -5.61 2.18 -20.22
CA ALA A 55 -5.26 0.79 -19.98
C ALA A 55 -4.02 0.37 -20.80
N MET A 56 -3.00 -0.17 -20.13
CA MET A 56 -1.78 -0.64 -20.77
C MET A 56 -0.99 -1.61 -19.88
N LYS A 57 0.10 -2.16 -20.41
CA LYS A 57 1.01 -3.04 -19.70
C LYS A 57 2.29 -2.31 -19.32
N MET A 58 2.57 -2.21 -18.02
CA MET A 58 3.76 -1.52 -17.55
C MET A 58 4.28 -2.00 -16.20
N VAL A 59 5.47 -1.51 -15.83
CA VAL A 59 6.16 -1.90 -14.60
C VAL A 59 5.90 -0.89 -13.49
N PHE A 60 5.53 -1.40 -12.32
CA PHE A 60 5.35 -0.64 -11.09
C PHE A 60 6.34 -1.10 -10.03
N VAL A 61 6.82 -0.15 -9.24
CA VAL A 61 7.49 -0.43 -7.96
C VAL A 61 6.42 -0.66 -6.90
N LEU A 62 6.65 -1.53 -5.93
CA LEU A 62 5.76 -1.66 -4.77
C LEU A 62 6.24 -0.74 -3.64
N ALA A 63 5.33 0.00 -3.02
CA ALA A 63 5.66 0.88 -1.90
C ALA A 63 6.16 0.09 -0.68
N ASP A 64 5.57 -1.09 -0.44
CA ASP A 64 5.98 -2.04 0.59
C ASP A 64 6.36 -3.38 -0.06
N PRO A 65 7.58 -3.91 0.16
CA PRO A 65 7.95 -5.25 -0.29
C PRO A 65 7.03 -6.38 0.18
N ALA A 66 6.34 -6.22 1.31
CA ALA A 66 5.39 -7.21 1.81
C ALA A 66 4.20 -7.44 0.86
N MET A 67 3.90 -6.49 -0.04
CA MET A 67 2.84 -6.64 -1.05
C MET A 67 3.12 -7.76 -2.07
N LEU A 68 4.36 -8.29 -2.14
CA LEU A 68 4.67 -9.46 -2.96
C LEU A 68 4.16 -10.77 -2.35
N GLU A 69 3.89 -10.80 -1.05
CA GLU A 69 3.46 -12.01 -0.36
C GLU A 69 2.11 -12.49 -0.91
N GLY A 70 2.05 -13.75 -1.35
CA GLY A 70 0.84 -14.33 -1.93
C GLY A 70 0.52 -13.85 -3.35
N LEU A 71 1.33 -12.98 -3.95
CA LEU A 71 1.15 -12.56 -5.34
C LEU A 71 1.72 -13.59 -6.31
N SER A 72 1.01 -13.81 -7.42
CA SER A 72 1.45 -14.72 -8.49
C SER A 72 1.25 -14.08 -9.87
N GLU A 73 2.04 -14.54 -10.84
CA GLU A 73 1.78 -14.20 -12.24
C GLU A 73 0.43 -14.79 -12.66
N GLY A 74 -0.39 -13.97 -13.33
CA GLY A 74 -1.79 -14.26 -13.65
C GLY A 74 -2.80 -13.80 -12.59
N ALA A 75 -2.35 -13.34 -11.41
CA ALA A 75 -3.26 -12.83 -10.38
C ALA A 75 -3.98 -11.56 -10.86
N GLN A 76 -5.28 -11.51 -10.61
CA GLN A 76 -6.05 -10.26 -10.69
C GLN A 76 -5.85 -9.49 -9.39
N ILE A 77 -5.71 -8.18 -9.51
CA ILE A 77 -5.53 -7.26 -8.38
C ILE A 77 -6.37 -6.01 -8.60
N ASN A 78 -6.76 -5.36 -7.51
CA ASN A 78 -7.11 -3.94 -7.51
C ASN A 78 -6.02 -3.18 -6.76
N PHE A 79 -5.66 -2.01 -7.23
CA PHE A 79 -4.53 -1.28 -6.68
C PHE A 79 -4.66 0.23 -6.89
N VAL A 80 -3.97 0.99 -6.05
CA VAL A 80 -3.71 2.42 -6.25
C VAL A 80 -2.27 2.57 -6.71
N ALA A 81 -2.05 3.34 -7.78
CA ALA A 81 -0.73 3.71 -8.23
C ALA A 81 -0.54 5.22 -8.21
N ASP A 82 0.66 5.67 -7.87
CA ASP A 82 1.04 7.08 -7.87
C ASP A 82 2.51 7.26 -8.32
N ARG A 83 2.91 8.51 -8.58
CA ARG A 83 4.29 8.91 -8.84
C ARG A 83 5.00 9.26 -7.54
N VAL A 84 5.72 8.29 -6.99
CA VAL A 84 6.58 8.48 -5.82
C VAL A 84 8.02 8.66 -6.28
N ASN A 85 8.63 9.82 -5.97
CA ASN A 85 10.01 10.14 -6.38
C ASN A 85 10.27 9.95 -7.90
N GLY A 86 9.28 10.33 -8.73
CA GLY A 86 9.34 10.20 -10.18
C GLY A 86 9.18 8.76 -10.72
N LYS A 87 8.86 7.78 -9.86
CA LYS A 87 8.62 6.38 -10.24
C LYS A 87 7.15 6.01 -10.05
N LEU A 88 6.62 5.24 -10.98
CA LEU A 88 5.29 4.66 -10.84
C LEU A 88 5.31 3.57 -9.79
N THR A 89 4.51 3.76 -8.75
CA THR A 89 4.56 2.99 -7.52
C THR A 89 3.16 2.60 -7.12
N ILE A 90 2.93 1.31 -6.88
CA ILE A 90 1.71 0.81 -6.26
C ILE A 90 1.80 1.10 -4.76
N THR A 91 0.89 1.94 -4.27
CA THR A 91 0.84 2.39 -2.88
C THR A 91 -0.15 1.58 -2.05
N GLU A 92 -1.14 0.98 -2.70
CA GLU A 92 -2.13 0.09 -2.09
C GLU A 92 -2.44 -1.04 -3.07
N LEU A 93 -2.58 -2.26 -2.55
CA LEU A 93 -2.86 -3.46 -3.35
C LEU A 93 -3.82 -4.36 -2.58
N VAL A 94 -4.86 -4.82 -3.28
CA VAL A 94 -5.81 -5.84 -2.82
C VAL A 94 -5.96 -6.91 -3.90
N GLN A 95 -6.13 -8.16 -3.46
CA GLN A 95 -6.29 -9.34 -4.32
C GLN A 95 -7.76 -9.74 -4.41
#